data_AF-A0A922EXL8-F1
#
_entry.id   AF-A0A922EXL8-F1
#
_cell.length_a   1.000
_cell.length_b   1.000
_cell.length_c   1.000
_cell.angle_alpha   90.00
_cell.angle_beta   90.00
_cell.angle_gamma   90.00
#
_symmetry.space_group_name_H-M   'P 1'
#
loop_
_entity.id
_entity.type
_entity.pdbx_description
1 polymer ?
#
loop_
_entity_poly.entity_id
_entity_poly.type
_entity_poly.pdbx_seq_one_letter_code
_entity_poly.pdbx_strand_id
1 'polypeptide(L)'
;MEWQSCSVGCQFGFSPGKTPDAAFGSTQTRGTAGVLRSMESSQYYLENNIHMARRRGYNIVMTTSLSSDVPVGYFSWAEYDIMAPVQPKTEKSLAAAFISNCGARNFRLQALEALEKSNMMIDSYGGCHRNRDGRVDKVETLKRYKFSLAFENSNEEDYVTEKFFQSLVAGSVPVVVGAPNIQDFAPSPVSLLHIKEIGDAESVAKTMKYLAENPDAYNATLRWKYEGPSDSFKALVDMAAVHSSCRLCIHLATMVQEKEEKSPGFKKRPCKCSKGSETTYHLYIRERGRFEMESIFLRSGNLTLGALESAVLTKFNSLKHVPIWKQERPESIRGGDDLKVYRIYPVGMTQRQALYTFRFKGDANLKSHVESNPCAKFEVIFV
;
A
#
# COMPACT_ATOMS: atom_id res chain seq x y z
N MET A 1 -22.11 -6.57 10.53
CA MET A 1 -22.59 -6.23 9.18
C MET A 1 -21.45 -6.01 8.17
N GLU A 2 -20.17 -6.08 8.56
CA GLU A 2 -19.01 -5.67 7.73
C GLU A 2 -18.32 -6.78 6.90
N TRP A 3 -18.80 -8.03 6.93
CA TRP A 3 -18.03 -9.18 6.40
C TRP A 3 -18.64 -9.88 5.19
N GLN A 4 -19.75 -9.37 4.64
CA GLN A 4 -20.39 -9.97 3.45
C GLN A 4 -19.62 -9.72 2.14
N SER A 5 -18.56 -8.91 2.15
CA SER A 5 -17.80 -8.52 0.96
C SER A 5 -16.43 -9.20 0.80
N CYS A 6 -15.98 -10.02 1.77
CA CYS A 6 -14.74 -10.77 1.57
C CYS A 6 -14.92 -11.78 0.44
N SER A 7 -13.93 -11.87 -0.46
CA SER A 7 -13.94 -12.85 -1.56
C SER A 7 -13.80 -14.31 -1.12
N VAL A 8 -13.60 -14.54 0.18
CA VAL A 8 -13.55 -15.85 0.81
C VAL A 8 -14.45 -15.84 2.04
N GLY A 9 -15.19 -16.93 2.25
CA GLY A 9 -15.98 -17.14 3.46
C GLY A 9 -15.05 -17.23 4.67
N CYS A 10 -15.15 -16.25 5.57
CA CYS A 10 -14.28 -16.14 6.74
C CYS A 10 -15.10 -15.79 7.97
N GLN A 11 -14.95 -16.58 9.04
CA GLN A 11 -15.67 -16.37 10.29
C GLN A 11 -14.69 -15.93 11.38
N PHE A 12 -14.89 -14.72 11.89
CA PHE A 12 -14.15 -14.21 13.05
C PHE A 12 -14.91 -14.51 14.33
N GLY A 13 -14.17 -14.93 15.37
CA GLY A 13 -14.72 -15.17 16.70
C GLY A 13 -14.45 -16.59 17.20
N PHE A 14 -14.98 -16.87 18.39
CA PHE A 14 -14.87 -18.19 19.01
C PHE A 14 -16.04 -19.07 18.58
N SER A 15 -15.75 -20.29 18.14
CA SER A 15 -16.75 -21.32 17.87
C SER A 15 -16.44 -22.55 18.72
N PRO A 16 -17.29 -22.89 19.71
CA PRO A 16 -17.08 -24.09 20.54
C PRO A 16 -16.94 -25.35 19.68
N GLY A 17 -15.93 -26.17 19.97
CA GLY A 17 -15.70 -27.45 19.29
C GLY A 17 -15.05 -27.36 17.90
N LYS A 18 -14.63 -26.17 17.44
CA LYS A 18 -13.84 -26.00 16.22
C LYS A 18 -12.45 -25.46 16.52
N THR A 19 -11.43 -26.02 15.86
CA THR A 19 -10.08 -25.46 15.87
C THR A 19 -9.99 -24.35 14.82
N PRO A 20 -9.57 -23.13 15.18
CA PRO A 20 -9.43 -22.05 14.21
C PRO A 20 -8.19 -22.25 13.34
N ASP A 21 -8.26 -21.82 12.08
CA ASP A 21 -7.12 -21.80 11.16
C ASP A 21 -6.00 -20.86 11.65
N ALA A 22 -6.39 -19.76 12.32
CA ALA A 22 -5.48 -18.79 12.89
C ALA A 22 -6.08 -18.07 14.10
N ALA A 23 -5.23 -17.56 14.99
CA ALA A 23 -5.63 -16.70 16.09
C ALA A 23 -4.63 -15.55 16.30
N PHE A 24 -5.14 -14.41 16.76
CA PHE A 24 -4.30 -13.27 17.11
C PHE A 24 -3.47 -13.56 18.37
N GLY A 25 -2.21 -13.15 18.35
CA GLY A 25 -1.23 -13.49 19.37
C GLY A 25 -0.43 -14.75 19.04
N SER A 26 0.57 -15.03 19.87
CA SER A 26 1.34 -16.27 19.76
C SER A 26 0.49 -17.44 20.23
N THR A 27 0.44 -18.51 19.45
CA THR A 27 -0.29 -19.72 19.83
C THR A 27 0.68 -20.90 19.91
N GLN A 28 0.55 -21.72 20.95
CA GLN A 28 1.25 -22.99 21.06
C GLN A 28 0.42 -24.16 20.52
N THR A 29 -0.80 -23.89 20.04
CA THR A 29 -1.75 -24.90 19.60
C THR A 29 -1.33 -25.45 18.23
N ARG A 30 -1.04 -26.75 18.17
CA ARG A 30 -0.67 -27.43 16.94
C ARG A 30 -1.80 -27.33 15.91
N GLY A 31 -1.52 -26.71 14.77
CA GLY A 31 -2.47 -26.57 13.66
C GLY A 31 -3.18 -25.21 13.56
N THR A 32 -3.01 -24.31 14.53
CA THR A 32 -3.50 -22.93 14.47
C THR A 32 -2.34 -21.98 14.21
N ALA A 33 -2.46 -21.12 13.20
CA ALA A 33 -1.46 -20.10 12.90
C ALA A 33 -1.53 -18.92 13.90
N GLY A 34 -0.40 -18.57 14.52
CA GLY A 34 -0.29 -17.35 15.34
C GLY A 34 -0.14 -16.10 14.47
N VAL A 35 -0.96 -15.07 14.73
CA VAL A 35 -1.01 -13.83 13.95
C VAL A 35 -0.55 -12.65 14.80
N LEU A 36 0.53 -11.98 14.37
CA LEU A 36 0.91 -10.67 14.87
C LEU A 36 0.19 -9.60 14.07
N ARG A 37 -0.54 -8.70 14.74
CA ARG A 37 -1.13 -7.52 14.11
C ARG A 37 -0.81 -6.28 14.92
N SER A 38 -0.16 -5.32 14.26
CA SER A 38 0.20 -4.03 14.86
C SER A 38 0.32 -2.97 13.77
N MET A 39 0.02 -1.71 14.09
CA MET A 39 0.33 -0.58 13.22
C MET A 39 1.47 0.27 13.80
N GLU A 40 2.05 -0.15 14.92
CA GLU A 40 3.14 0.55 15.60
C GLU A 40 4.51 0.20 15.01
N SER A 41 5.41 1.18 15.01
CA SER A 41 6.77 1.02 14.48
C SER A 41 7.60 0.00 15.28
N SER A 42 8.41 -0.80 14.57
CA SER A 42 9.35 -1.73 15.18
C SER A 42 10.49 -1.04 15.94
N GLN A 43 10.71 0.25 15.67
CA GLN A 43 11.61 1.09 16.43
C GLN A 43 11.14 1.29 17.87
N TYR A 44 9.83 1.20 18.17
CA TYR A 44 9.31 1.24 19.54
C TYR A 44 9.08 -0.16 20.11
N TYR A 45 8.54 -1.06 19.28
CA TYR A 45 8.16 -2.41 19.67
C TYR A 45 8.90 -3.43 18.81
N LEU A 46 10.01 -3.95 19.32
CA LEU A 46 10.91 -4.81 18.57
C LEU A 46 10.21 -6.05 17.97
N GLU A 47 9.14 -6.56 18.60
CA GLU A 47 8.32 -7.63 18.04
C GLU A 47 7.69 -7.33 16.68
N ASN A 48 7.47 -6.05 16.33
CA ASN A 48 6.88 -5.67 15.05
C ASN A 48 7.89 -5.78 13.89
N ASN A 49 9.18 -5.98 14.19
CA ASN A 49 10.13 -6.35 13.15
C ASN A 49 9.82 -7.77 12.65
N ILE A 50 9.68 -7.94 11.33
CA ILE A 50 9.25 -9.21 10.72
C ILE A 50 10.14 -10.39 11.17
N HIS A 51 11.46 -10.23 11.13
CA HIS A 51 12.38 -11.30 11.56
C HIS A 51 12.26 -11.63 13.05
N MET A 52 12.05 -10.62 13.89
CA MET A 52 11.81 -10.81 15.32
C MET A 52 10.47 -11.52 15.59
N ALA A 53 9.40 -11.13 14.88
CA ALA A 53 8.10 -11.78 14.97
C ALA A 53 8.21 -13.28 14.63
N ARG A 54 8.93 -13.63 13.56
CA ARG A 54 9.20 -15.04 13.21
C ARG A 54 9.95 -15.77 14.31
N ARG A 55 10.99 -15.16 14.89
CA ARG A 55 11.75 -15.74 16.00
C ARG A 55 10.88 -15.96 17.25
N ARG A 56 9.85 -15.14 17.45
CA ARG A 56 8.85 -15.30 18.52
C ARG A 56 7.72 -16.28 18.21
N GLY A 57 7.78 -16.95 17.05
CA GLY A 57 6.84 -18.02 16.67
C GLY A 57 5.59 -17.56 15.92
N TYR A 58 5.52 -16.30 15.47
CA TYR A 58 4.38 -15.85 14.66
C TYR A 58 4.42 -16.42 13.25
N ASN A 59 3.35 -17.12 12.85
CA ASN A 59 3.18 -17.68 11.51
C ASN A 59 2.75 -16.65 10.49
N ILE A 60 2.02 -15.61 10.92
CA ILE A 60 1.57 -14.51 10.05
C ILE A 60 1.90 -13.18 10.72
N VAL A 61 2.51 -12.27 9.96
CA VAL A 61 2.89 -10.93 10.40
C VAL A 61 2.09 -9.91 9.61
N MET A 62 1.42 -9.03 10.35
CA MET A 62 0.61 -7.94 9.81
C MET A 62 1.07 -6.62 10.44
N THR A 63 1.90 -5.87 9.72
CA THR A 63 2.41 -4.56 10.16
C THR A 63 2.31 -3.51 9.05
N THR A 64 2.72 -2.28 9.30
CA THR A 64 2.79 -1.24 8.25
C THR A 64 3.74 -1.60 7.12
N SER A 65 4.74 -2.47 7.37
CA SER A 65 5.68 -2.91 6.34
C SER A 65 4.96 -3.61 5.19
N LEU A 66 5.20 -3.15 3.96
CA LEU A 66 4.72 -3.78 2.73
C LEU A 66 5.39 -5.14 2.48
N SER A 67 6.44 -5.45 3.24
CA SER A 67 7.10 -6.77 3.27
C SER A 67 6.44 -7.75 4.26
N SER A 68 5.44 -7.32 5.03
CA SER A 68 4.62 -8.21 5.86
C SER A 68 3.80 -9.16 4.99
N ASP A 69 3.35 -10.29 5.56
CA ASP A 69 2.45 -11.22 4.86
C ASP A 69 1.15 -10.53 4.44
N VAL A 70 0.60 -9.72 5.35
CA VAL A 70 -0.60 -8.91 5.12
C VAL A 70 -0.37 -7.51 5.69
N PRO A 71 0.08 -6.55 4.86
CA PRO A 71 0.36 -5.20 5.33
C PRO A 71 -0.89 -4.49 5.89
N VAL A 72 -0.74 -3.70 6.95
CA VAL A 72 -1.82 -2.91 7.57
C VAL A 72 -1.37 -1.46 7.60
N GLY A 73 -1.78 -0.71 6.57
CA GLY A 73 -1.48 0.71 6.44
C GLY A 73 -2.54 1.60 7.09
N TYR A 74 -2.23 2.90 7.15
CA TYR A 74 -3.10 3.94 7.70
C TYR A 74 -4.09 4.54 6.69
N PHE A 75 -4.06 4.11 5.43
CA PHE A 75 -4.98 4.61 4.41
C PHE A 75 -6.28 3.81 4.35
N SER A 76 -7.39 4.51 4.12
CA SER A 76 -8.74 3.98 3.92
C SER A 76 -9.52 4.86 2.95
N TRP A 77 -10.13 4.28 1.93
CA TRP A 77 -11.01 5.01 1.00
C TRP A 77 -12.29 5.54 1.69
N ALA A 78 -12.72 4.90 2.77
CA ALA A 78 -13.87 5.35 3.56
C ALA A 78 -13.54 6.57 4.46
N GLU A 79 -12.27 6.79 4.80
CA GLU A 79 -11.84 7.87 5.70
C GLU A 79 -11.26 9.07 4.95
N TYR A 80 -10.50 8.82 3.87
CA TYR A 80 -9.71 9.86 3.21
C TYR A 80 -10.23 10.19 1.81
N ASP A 81 -10.86 11.36 1.67
CA ASP A 81 -11.08 11.97 0.36
C ASP A 81 -9.81 12.69 -0.12
N ILE A 82 -8.87 11.92 -0.65
CA ILE A 82 -7.62 12.47 -1.21
C ILE A 82 -7.83 13.30 -2.46
N MET A 83 -9.01 13.26 -3.08
CA MET A 83 -9.36 14.09 -4.24
C MET A 83 -10.19 15.31 -3.83
N ALA A 84 -10.37 15.56 -2.53
CA ALA A 84 -11.06 16.73 -2.02
C ALA A 84 -10.48 18.02 -2.64
N PRO A 85 -11.34 19.00 -3.02
CA PRO A 85 -10.91 20.23 -3.65
C PRO A 85 -9.91 21.02 -2.80
N VAL A 86 -8.84 21.48 -3.44
CA VAL A 86 -7.84 22.33 -2.80
C VAL A 86 -8.47 23.67 -2.42
N GLN A 87 -8.37 24.03 -1.14
CA GLN A 87 -8.85 25.31 -0.63
C GLN A 87 -7.79 26.41 -0.73
N PRO A 88 -8.18 27.69 -0.79
CA PRO A 88 -7.23 28.80 -0.69
C PRO A 88 -6.38 28.73 0.58
N LYS A 89 -5.08 28.95 0.44
CA LYS A 89 -4.14 28.96 1.56
C LYS A 89 -4.12 30.34 2.20
N THR A 90 -4.79 30.50 3.35
CA THR A 90 -5.07 31.80 3.97
C THR A 90 -4.20 32.12 5.19
N GLU A 91 -3.48 31.14 5.73
CA GLU A 91 -2.64 31.36 6.91
C GLU A 91 -1.36 32.10 6.56
N LYS A 92 -0.91 32.97 7.48
CA LYS A 92 0.34 33.74 7.31
C LYS A 92 1.58 32.84 7.45
N SER A 93 1.55 31.93 8.43
CA SER A 93 2.59 30.92 8.59
C SER A 93 2.52 29.95 7.42
N LEU A 94 3.67 29.61 6.84
CA LEU A 94 3.73 28.80 5.62
C LEU A 94 3.38 27.33 5.90
N ALA A 95 3.71 26.84 7.09
CA ALA A 95 3.52 25.46 7.48
C ALA A 95 2.83 25.33 8.84
N ALA A 96 2.16 24.18 9.04
CA ALA A 96 1.65 23.77 10.33
C ALA A 96 2.22 22.41 10.75
N ALA A 97 2.52 22.27 12.04
CA ALA A 97 2.93 21.02 12.67
C ALA A 97 1.88 20.61 13.71
N PHE A 98 1.53 19.32 13.75
CA PHE A 98 0.64 18.76 14.78
C PHE A 98 1.38 17.64 15.51
N ILE A 99 2.12 17.99 16.57
CA ILE A 99 3.04 17.07 17.25
C ILE A 99 2.77 17.08 18.75
N SER A 100 2.38 15.93 19.30
CA SER A 100 2.12 15.77 20.74
C SER A 100 3.09 14.84 21.46
N ASN A 101 3.78 13.95 20.73
CA ASN A 101 4.83 13.12 21.31
C ASN A 101 6.20 13.80 21.12
N CYS A 102 6.78 14.38 22.17
CA CYS A 102 8.06 15.07 22.01
C CYS A 102 9.28 14.12 22.12
N GLY A 103 9.07 12.86 22.54
CA GLY A 103 10.10 11.84 22.70
C GLY A 103 10.17 10.88 21.51
N ALA A 104 10.13 11.40 20.28
CA ALA A 104 10.18 10.56 19.10
C ALA A 104 11.56 9.88 18.93
N ARG A 105 11.59 8.63 18.44
CA ARG A 105 12.82 7.87 18.12
C ARG A 105 13.36 8.26 16.72
N ASN A 106 13.46 9.56 16.45
CA ASN A 106 14.07 10.13 15.25
C ASN A 106 14.45 11.61 15.48
N PHE A 107 14.86 12.31 14.42
CA PHE A 107 15.35 13.69 14.47
C PHE A 107 14.26 14.76 14.19
N ARG A 108 12.97 14.43 14.33
CA ARG A 108 11.90 15.31 13.83
C ARG A 108 11.79 16.67 14.53
N LEU A 109 12.11 16.74 15.82
CA LEU A 109 12.07 18.02 16.54
C LEU A 109 13.28 18.87 16.17
N GLN A 110 14.45 18.24 15.99
CA GLN A 110 15.64 18.93 15.46
C GLN A 110 15.37 19.46 14.05
N ALA A 111 14.64 18.71 13.22
CA ALA A 111 14.23 19.18 11.89
C ALA A 111 13.27 20.37 12.00
N LEU A 112 12.28 20.33 12.90
CA LEU A 112 11.38 21.46 13.16
C LEU A 112 12.17 22.72 13.56
N GLU A 113 13.07 22.60 14.54
CA GLU A 113 13.94 23.70 14.97
C GLU A 113 14.83 24.22 13.83
N ALA A 114 15.37 23.33 12.99
CA ALA A 114 16.22 23.73 11.86
C ALA A 114 15.44 24.49 10.78
N LEU A 115 14.17 24.10 10.52
CA LEU A 115 13.28 24.87 9.66
C LEU A 115 12.98 26.25 10.26
N GLU A 116 12.65 26.32 11.55
CA GLU A 116 12.40 27.59 12.27
C GLU A 116 13.63 28.51 12.22
N LYS A 117 14.83 27.98 12.50
CA LYS A 117 16.13 28.69 12.39
C LYS A 117 16.43 29.17 10.97
N SER A 118 15.89 28.48 9.97
CA SER A 118 15.95 28.89 8.57
C SER A 118 14.92 29.97 8.22
N ASN A 119 14.36 30.68 9.21
CA ASN A 119 13.33 31.71 9.06
C ASN A 119 12.05 31.20 8.36
N MET A 120 11.64 29.96 8.65
CA MET A 120 10.31 29.47 8.27
C MET A 120 9.31 29.80 9.37
N MET A 121 8.22 30.48 9.02
CA MET A 121 7.10 30.67 9.94
C MET A 121 6.27 29.40 10.01
N ILE A 122 6.30 28.75 11.18
CA ILE A 122 5.64 27.46 11.43
C ILE A 122 4.71 27.61 12.63
N ASP A 123 3.45 27.25 12.42
CA ASP A 123 2.47 27.13 13.51
C ASP A 123 2.50 25.71 14.06
N SER A 124 2.98 25.54 15.30
CA SER A 124 3.02 24.26 16.00
C SER A 124 1.84 24.11 16.94
N TYR A 125 0.97 23.17 16.57
CA TYR A 125 -0.15 22.66 17.33
C TYR A 125 0.25 21.39 18.10
N GLY A 126 -0.41 21.12 19.22
CA GLY A 126 -0.19 19.93 20.04
C GLY A 126 0.70 20.19 21.26
N GLY A 127 1.43 19.17 21.70
CA GLY A 127 2.23 19.19 22.93
C GLY A 127 3.65 19.74 22.76
N CYS A 128 4.20 19.75 21.55
CA CYS A 128 5.60 20.12 21.28
C CYS A 128 5.69 21.50 20.61
N HIS A 129 6.62 22.35 21.05
CA HIS A 129 6.78 23.78 20.70
C HIS A 129 5.55 24.64 21.05
N ARG A 130 4.33 24.22 20.67
CA ARG A 130 3.02 24.73 21.10
C ARG A 130 2.92 26.26 21.05
N ASN A 131 3.20 26.84 19.89
CA ASN A 131 3.05 28.28 19.67
C ASN A 131 1.63 28.67 19.19
N ARG A 132 0.75 27.68 18.94
CA ARG A 132 -0.68 27.85 18.66
C ARG A 132 -1.54 26.94 19.55
N ASP A 133 -2.81 27.31 19.76
CA ASP A 133 -3.76 26.47 20.50
C ASP A 133 -4.22 25.26 19.66
N GLY A 134 -4.16 24.08 20.27
CA GLY A 134 -4.44 22.80 19.63
C GLY A 134 -5.91 22.39 19.59
N ARG A 135 -6.84 23.21 20.12
CA ARG A 135 -8.29 22.93 20.12
C ARG A 135 -8.94 23.25 18.77
N VAL A 136 -8.47 22.57 17.72
CA VAL A 136 -8.93 22.77 16.34
C VAL A 136 -9.14 21.43 15.64
N ASP A 137 -9.99 21.43 14.61
CA ASP A 137 -9.99 20.32 13.66
C ASP A 137 -8.70 20.35 12.84
N LYS A 138 -7.94 19.25 12.87
CA LYS A 138 -6.62 19.16 12.25
C LYS A 138 -6.70 19.30 10.74
N VAL A 139 -7.57 18.55 10.07
CA VAL A 139 -7.62 18.52 8.59
C VAL A 139 -8.17 19.84 8.06
N GLU A 140 -9.23 20.38 8.66
CA GLU A 140 -9.78 21.69 8.28
C GLU A 140 -8.78 22.83 8.52
N THR A 141 -7.94 22.71 9.56
CA THR A 141 -6.86 23.66 9.80
C THR A 141 -5.77 23.54 8.73
N LEU A 142 -5.31 22.32 8.45
CA LEU A 142 -4.28 22.06 7.44
C LEU A 142 -4.68 22.57 6.05
N LYS A 143 -5.97 22.59 5.70
CA LYS A 143 -6.46 23.10 4.40
C LYS A 143 -6.02 24.53 4.10
N ARG A 144 -5.79 25.35 5.14
CA ARG A 144 -5.40 26.76 5.02
C ARG A 144 -3.88 27.01 4.93
N TYR A 145 -3.06 25.98 5.17
CA TYR A 145 -1.59 26.07 5.09
C TYR A 145 -1.05 25.59 3.75
N LYS A 146 0.05 26.18 3.28
CA LYS A 146 0.73 25.69 2.07
C LYS A 146 1.38 24.33 2.30
N PHE A 147 2.00 24.16 3.47
CA PHE A 147 2.74 22.97 3.86
C PHE A 147 2.19 22.34 5.14
N SER A 148 2.24 21.02 5.22
CA SER A 148 1.92 20.24 6.42
C SER A 148 3.17 19.47 6.85
N LEU A 149 3.63 19.66 8.09
CA LEU A 149 4.78 18.91 8.61
C LEU A 149 4.31 17.51 9.06
N ALA A 150 4.37 16.56 8.13
CA ALA A 150 3.99 15.17 8.31
C ALA A 150 5.15 14.36 8.92
N PHE A 151 5.53 14.72 10.16
CA PHE A 151 6.68 14.14 10.83
C PHE A 151 6.31 12.90 11.65
N GLU A 152 6.82 11.74 11.25
CA GLU A 152 6.59 10.47 11.90
C GLU A 152 7.37 10.30 13.20
N ASN A 153 6.96 9.33 14.02
CA ASN A 153 7.57 9.05 15.32
C ASN A 153 8.90 8.28 15.23
N SER A 154 9.22 7.74 14.06
CA SER A 154 10.41 6.95 13.75
C SER A 154 10.66 6.95 12.24
N ASN A 155 11.90 6.62 11.85
CA ASN A 155 12.28 6.48 10.45
C ASN A 155 12.36 5.00 10.09
N GLU A 156 11.23 4.41 9.70
CA GLU A 156 11.11 3.00 9.34
C GLU A 156 10.51 2.85 7.95
N GLU A 157 11.03 1.90 7.17
CA GLU A 157 10.54 1.59 5.83
C GLU A 157 9.02 1.30 5.88
N ASP A 158 8.26 1.94 4.98
CA ASP A 158 6.78 1.90 4.91
C ASP A 158 6.00 2.40 6.12
N TYR A 159 6.66 2.94 7.14
CA TYR A 159 5.96 3.56 8.26
C TYR A 159 5.42 4.95 7.85
N VAL A 160 4.28 4.92 7.16
CA VAL A 160 3.56 6.10 6.65
C VAL A 160 2.16 6.11 7.26
N THR A 161 1.87 7.13 8.06
CA THR A 161 0.68 7.17 8.91
C THR A 161 -0.36 8.17 8.43
N GLU A 162 -1.38 8.42 9.27
CA GLU A 162 -2.41 9.44 9.02
C GLU A 162 -1.80 10.82 8.73
N LYS A 163 -0.62 11.15 9.27
CA LYS A 163 0.01 12.46 9.09
C LYS A 163 0.25 12.77 7.61
N PHE A 164 0.72 11.79 6.85
CA PHE A 164 0.95 11.95 5.43
C PHE A 164 -0.37 12.04 4.66
N PHE A 165 -1.29 11.08 4.85
CA PHE A 165 -2.55 11.03 4.11
C PHE A 165 -3.48 12.22 4.42
N GLN A 166 -3.54 12.70 5.66
CA GLN A 166 -4.28 13.91 6.03
C GLN A 166 -3.72 15.17 5.36
N SER A 167 -2.41 15.22 5.12
CA SER A 167 -1.79 16.31 4.36
C SER A 167 -2.28 16.31 2.90
N LEU A 168 -2.35 15.13 2.29
CA LEU A 168 -2.90 14.95 0.95
C LEU A 168 -4.37 15.35 0.88
N VAL A 169 -5.21 14.90 1.83
CA VAL A 169 -6.63 15.30 1.91
C VAL A 169 -6.76 16.81 2.00
N ALA A 170 -5.98 17.47 2.87
CA ALA A 170 -6.02 18.92 3.05
C ALA A 170 -5.55 19.72 1.81
N GLY A 171 -4.97 19.06 0.80
CA GLY A 171 -4.37 19.71 -0.36
C GLY A 171 -3.18 20.58 0.04
N SER A 172 -2.44 20.16 1.05
CA SER A 172 -1.25 20.85 1.56
C SER A 172 -0.04 19.98 1.27
N VAL A 173 1.08 20.57 0.85
CA VAL A 173 2.27 19.81 0.46
C VAL A 173 2.90 19.20 1.72
N PRO A 174 2.94 17.86 1.86
CA PRO A 174 3.58 17.22 3.00
C PRO A 174 5.09 17.46 2.98
N VAL A 175 5.62 17.90 4.12
CA VAL A 175 7.05 17.89 4.42
C VAL A 175 7.29 16.77 5.42
N VAL A 176 8.10 15.79 5.05
CA VAL A 176 8.17 14.51 5.74
C VAL A 176 9.51 14.33 6.42
N VAL A 177 9.46 13.86 7.66
CA VAL A 177 10.54 13.15 8.37
C VAL A 177 9.94 11.80 8.74
N GLY A 178 10.46 10.69 8.22
CA GLY A 178 9.85 9.38 8.44
C GLY A 178 10.43 8.29 7.55
N ALA A 179 9.56 7.55 6.86
CA ALA A 179 9.95 6.43 6.02
C ALA A 179 11.01 6.83 4.96
N PRO A 180 12.18 6.18 4.91
CA PRO A 180 13.23 6.51 3.95
C PRO A 180 12.77 6.40 2.48
N ASN A 181 11.77 5.56 2.22
CA ASN A 181 11.16 5.30 0.92
C ASN A 181 9.84 6.06 0.72
N ILE A 182 9.59 7.18 1.41
CA ILE A 182 8.33 7.94 1.32
C ILE A 182 7.90 8.30 -0.11
N GLN A 183 8.85 8.41 -1.06
CA GLN A 183 8.54 8.65 -2.46
C GLN A 183 7.69 7.56 -3.11
N ASP A 184 7.74 6.32 -2.61
CA ASP A 184 6.86 5.22 -3.04
C ASP A 184 5.36 5.51 -2.76
N PHE A 185 5.10 6.39 -1.78
CA PHE A 185 3.77 6.81 -1.32
C PHE A 185 3.33 8.15 -1.91
N ALA A 186 4.14 8.78 -2.76
CA ALA A 186 3.84 10.08 -3.34
C ALA A 186 2.80 9.97 -4.48
N PRO A 187 1.70 10.76 -4.46
CA PRO A 187 0.77 10.84 -5.59
C PRO A 187 1.46 11.21 -6.93
N SER A 188 2.47 12.08 -6.86
CA SER A 188 3.35 12.43 -7.97
C SER A 188 4.79 12.70 -7.48
N PRO A 189 5.82 12.69 -8.35
CA PRO A 189 7.22 12.85 -7.94
C PRO A 189 7.54 14.18 -7.22
N VAL A 190 6.71 15.22 -7.43
CA VAL A 190 6.89 16.57 -6.87
C VAL A 190 5.87 16.91 -5.78
N SER A 191 5.08 15.93 -5.35
CA SER A 191 3.95 16.15 -4.42
C SER A 191 4.35 16.22 -2.94
N LEU A 192 5.62 16.02 -2.60
CA LEU A 192 6.11 16.07 -1.22
C LEU A 192 7.54 16.62 -1.15
N LEU A 193 7.94 17.08 0.04
CA LEU A 193 9.32 17.39 0.39
C LEU A 193 9.78 16.40 1.48
N HIS A 194 10.97 15.82 1.34
CA HIS A 194 11.50 14.83 2.28
C HIS A 194 12.77 15.37 2.93
N ILE A 195 12.76 15.48 4.25
CA ILE A 195 13.95 15.72 5.07
C ILE A 195 14.46 14.34 5.49
N LYS A 196 15.36 13.76 4.68
CA LYS A 196 15.84 12.39 4.88
C LYS A 196 16.82 12.30 6.04
N GLU A 197 17.62 13.35 6.20
CA GLU A 197 18.53 13.55 7.32
C GLU A 197 18.51 15.01 7.76
N ILE A 198 19.04 15.30 8.95
CA ILE A 198 18.99 16.65 9.53
C ILE A 198 19.68 17.71 8.64
N GLY A 199 20.70 17.31 7.88
CA GLY A 199 21.40 18.18 6.93
C GLY A 199 20.52 18.70 5.79
N ASP A 200 19.41 18.03 5.48
CA ASP A 200 18.48 18.44 4.42
C ASP A 200 17.56 19.58 4.84
N ALA A 201 17.43 19.88 6.15
CA ALA A 201 16.41 20.80 6.63
C ALA A 201 16.55 22.21 6.03
N GLU A 202 17.77 22.73 5.87
CA GLU A 202 18.01 24.05 5.30
C GLU A 202 17.67 24.08 3.79
N SER A 203 18.05 23.05 3.04
CA SER A 203 17.75 22.97 1.60
C SER A 203 16.24 22.82 1.36
N VAL A 204 15.56 22.02 2.19
CA VAL A 204 14.11 21.88 2.17
C VAL A 204 13.42 23.20 2.53
N ALA A 205 13.91 23.94 3.54
CA ALA A 205 13.38 25.27 3.86
C ALA A 205 13.50 26.24 2.68
N LYS A 206 14.64 26.22 1.96
CA LYS A 206 14.81 27.02 0.74
C LYS A 206 13.79 26.64 -0.34
N THR A 207 13.56 25.34 -0.56
CA THR A 207 12.52 24.87 -1.49
C THR A 207 11.12 25.29 -1.05
N MET A 208 10.80 25.21 0.25
CA MET A 208 9.49 25.65 0.76
C MET A 208 9.25 27.14 0.50
N LYS A 209 10.26 28.00 0.71
CA LYS A 209 10.16 29.44 0.41
C LYS A 209 10.00 29.69 -1.10
N TYR A 210 10.82 29.04 -1.91
CA TYR A 210 10.71 29.12 -3.37
C TYR A 210 9.28 28.76 -3.83
N LEU A 211 8.74 27.63 -3.39
CA LEU A 211 7.37 27.22 -3.71
C LEU A 211 6.34 28.23 -3.16
N ALA A 212 6.54 28.76 -1.95
CA ALA A 212 5.62 29.74 -1.37
C ALA A 212 5.53 31.03 -2.21
N GLU A 213 6.64 31.46 -2.80
CA GLU A 213 6.78 32.69 -3.61
C GLU A 213 6.45 32.48 -5.10
N ASN A 214 6.42 31.23 -5.58
CA ASN A 214 6.18 30.89 -6.98
C ASN A 214 4.89 30.07 -7.16
N PRO A 215 3.74 30.73 -7.45
CA PRO A 215 2.44 30.06 -7.56
C PRO A 215 2.42 28.90 -8.55
N ASP A 216 3.06 29.02 -9.71
CA ASP A 216 3.10 27.95 -10.72
C ASP A 216 3.85 26.72 -10.22
N ALA A 217 5.01 26.93 -9.57
CA ALA A 217 5.79 25.85 -8.99
C ALA A 217 5.03 25.17 -7.84
N TYR A 218 4.33 25.94 -6.99
CA TYR A 218 3.46 25.38 -5.96
C TYR A 218 2.30 24.58 -6.54
N ASN A 219 1.59 25.14 -7.52
CA ASN A 219 0.46 24.48 -8.17
C ASN A 219 0.89 23.18 -8.87
N ALA A 220 2.11 23.12 -9.42
CA ALA A 220 2.66 21.90 -9.99
C ALA A 220 2.77 20.75 -8.96
N THR A 221 3.04 21.04 -7.67
CA THR A 221 3.08 20.02 -6.61
C THR A 221 1.71 19.41 -6.31
N LEU A 222 0.64 20.16 -6.54
CA LEU A 222 -0.75 19.76 -6.29
C LEU A 222 -1.50 19.36 -7.57
N ARG A 223 -0.85 19.39 -8.73
CA ARG A 223 -1.47 19.11 -10.04
C ARG A 223 -2.19 17.76 -10.11
N TRP A 224 -1.69 16.76 -9.37
CA TRP A 224 -2.30 15.44 -9.23
C TRP A 224 -3.73 15.47 -8.63
N LYS A 225 -4.11 16.53 -7.92
CA LYS A 225 -5.49 16.73 -7.42
C LYS A 225 -6.50 16.95 -8.55
N TYR A 226 -6.03 17.38 -9.71
CA TYR A 226 -6.86 17.70 -10.87
C TYR A 226 -6.72 16.64 -11.97
N GLU A 227 -5.50 16.16 -12.20
CA GLU A 227 -5.20 15.18 -13.25
C GLU A 227 -5.32 13.73 -12.78
N GLY A 228 -5.44 13.53 -11.46
CA GLY A 228 -5.37 12.23 -10.82
C GLY A 228 -3.94 11.85 -10.41
N PRO A 229 -3.80 10.97 -9.41
CA PRO A 229 -2.49 10.50 -8.96
C PRO A 229 -1.88 9.51 -9.96
N SER A 230 -0.58 9.22 -9.79
CA SER A 230 0.11 8.20 -10.58
C SER A 230 -0.51 6.82 -10.40
N ASP A 231 -0.39 5.96 -11.42
CA ASP A 231 -0.85 4.57 -11.33
C ASP A 231 -0.13 3.77 -10.24
N SER A 232 1.14 4.12 -9.96
CA SER A 232 1.88 3.53 -8.85
C SER A 232 1.23 3.84 -7.50
N PHE A 233 0.83 5.10 -7.31
CA PHE A 233 0.12 5.51 -6.10
C PHE A 233 -1.24 4.83 -6.00
N LYS A 234 -2.04 4.81 -7.08
CA LYS A 234 -3.32 4.08 -7.12
C LYS A 234 -3.14 2.62 -6.73
N ALA A 235 -2.21 1.93 -7.37
CA ALA A 235 -1.88 0.54 -7.08
C ALA A 235 -1.45 0.32 -5.61
N LEU A 236 -0.84 1.31 -4.96
CA LEU A 236 -0.56 1.24 -3.52
C LEU A 236 -1.84 1.41 -2.69
N VAL A 237 -2.57 2.50 -2.86
CA VAL A 237 -3.72 2.83 -1.99
C VAL A 237 -4.93 1.91 -2.20
N ASP A 238 -5.09 1.32 -3.38
CA ASP A 238 -6.16 0.35 -3.68
C ASP A 238 -6.04 -0.95 -2.87
N MET A 239 -4.91 -1.22 -2.22
CA MET A 239 -4.86 -2.31 -1.23
C MET A 239 -5.87 -2.13 -0.10
N ALA A 240 -6.23 -0.88 0.22
CA ALA A 240 -7.22 -0.55 1.24
C ALA A 240 -8.66 -0.80 0.78
N ALA A 241 -8.90 -1.01 -0.53
CA ALA A 241 -10.23 -1.39 -1.02
C ALA A 241 -10.68 -2.76 -0.51
N VAL A 242 -9.75 -3.59 -0.02
CA VAL A 242 -10.07 -4.82 0.71
C VAL A 242 -9.56 -4.68 2.14
N HIS A 243 -10.50 -4.71 3.08
CA HIS A 243 -10.19 -4.57 4.50
C HIS A 243 -9.12 -5.58 4.95
N SER A 244 -8.21 -5.15 5.84
CA SER A 244 -7.05 -5.95 6.26
C SER A 244 -7.41 -7.35 6.79
N SER A 245 -8.54 -7.48 7.49
CA SER A 245 -9.06 -8.78 7.92
C SER A 245 -9.49 -9.68 6.76
N CYS A 246 -10.13 -9.15 5.70
CA CYS A 246 -10.43 -9.96 4.51
C CYS A 246 -9.14 -10.39 3.81
N ARG A 247 -8.12 -9.53 3.74
CA ARG A 247 -6.81 -9.88 3.16
C ARG A 247 -6.11 -10.98 3.98
N LEU A 248 -6.25 -10.97 5.31
CA LEU A 248 -5.80 -12.08 6.16
C LEU A 248 -6.52 -13.39 5.80
N CYS A 249 -7.84 -13.35 5.61
CA CYS A 249 -8.58 -14.55 5.21
C CYS A 249 -8.14 -15.07 3.83
N ILE A 250 -7.93 -14.19 2.86
CA ILE A 250 -7.44 -14.55 1.52
C ILE A 250 -6.04 -15.18 1.62
N HIS A 251 -5.17 -14.62 2.45
CA HIS A 251 -3.83 -15.17 2.69
C HIS A 251 -3.90 -16.58 3.29
N LEU A 252 -4.69 -16.77 4.35
CA LEU A 252 -4.91 -18.07 4.98
C LEU A 252 -5.50 -19.09 4.01
N ALA A 253 -6.55 -18.72 3.28
CA ALA A 253 -7.17 -19.59 2.30
C ALA A 253 -6.20 -19.98 1.18
N THR A 254 -5.33 -19.05 0.75
CA THR A 254 -4.28 -19.35 -0.24
C THR A 254 -3.28 -20.37 0.31
N MET A 255 -2.83 -20.22 1.57
CA MET A 255 -1.93 -21.19 2.21
C MET A 255 -2.58 -22.57 2.36
N VAL A 256 -3.86 -22.61 2.75
CA VAL A 256 -4.62 -23.87 2.88
C VAL A 256 -4.75 -24.55 1.52
N GLN A 257 -5.17 -23.82 0.49
CA GLN A 257 -5.31 -24.35 -0.87
C GLN A 257 -3.96 -24.91 -1.39
N GLU A 258 -2.86 -24.21 -1.18
CA GLU A 258 -1.53 -24.69 -1.58
C GLU A 258 -1.13 -25.98 -0.87
N LYS A 259 -1.52 -26.15 0.39
CA LYS A 259 -1.27 -27.38 1.16
C LYS A 259 -2.13 -28.53 0.65
N GLU A 260 -3.40 -28.28 0.34
CA GLU A 260 -4.32 -29.26 -0.22
C GLU A 260 -3.86 -29.74 -1.60
N GLU A 261 -3.44 -28.84 -2.48
CA GLU A 261 -2.93 -29.16 -3.83
C GLU A 261 -1.67 -30.03 -3.82
N LYS A 262 -0.88 -29.96 -2.74
CA LYS A 262 0.30 -30.80 -2.51
C LYS A 262 -0.04 -32.17 -1.91
N SER A 263 -1.27 -32.37 -1.44
CA SER A 263 -1.69 -33.61 -0.81
C SER A 263 -1.87 -34.76 -1.84
N PRO A 264 -1.62 -36.02 -1.48
CA PRO A 264 -1.72 -37.15 -2.41
C PRO A 264 -3.12 -37.37 -2.99
N GLY A 265 -4.17 -36.96 -2.27
CA GLY A 265 -5.57 -37.11 -2.70
C GLY A 265 -6.06 -36.04 -3.67
N PHE A 266 -5.27 -34.99 -3.93
CA PHE A 266 -5.69 -33.89 -4.78
C PHE A 266 -5.61 -34.28 -6.27
N LYS A 267 -6.77 -34.23 -6.94
CA LYS A 267 -6.86 -34.52 -8.38
C LYS A 267 -6.24 -33.38 -9.19
N LYS A 268 -4.98 -33.55 -9.60
CA LYS A 268 -4.28 -32.58 -10.44
C LYS A 268 -4.85 -32.57 -11.86
N ARG A 269 -5.30 -31.40 -12.33
CA ARG A 269 -5.61 -31.17 -13.74
C ARG A 269 -4.31 -31.02 -14.54
N PRO A 270 -4.27 -31.41 -15.83
CA PRO A 270 -3.09 -31.20 -16.65
C PRO A 270 -2.76 -29.71 -16.78
N CYS A 271 -1.56 -29.32 -16.33
CA CYS A 271 -1.08 -27.93 -16.41
C CYS A 271 -0.55 -27.52 -17.79
N LYS A 272 -0.44 -28.48 -18.70
CA LYS A 272 -0.06 -28.26 -20.09
C LYS A 272 -0.61 -29.38 -20.97
N CYS A 273 -0.82 -29.05 -22.24
CA CYS A 273 -1.21 -29.99 -23.28
C CYS A 273 -0.34 -29.76 -24.52
N SER A 274 0.24 -30.82 -25.08
CA SER A 274 1.11 -30.73 -26.25
C SER A 274 0.45 -31.39 -27.46
N LYS A 275 0.42 -30.69 -28.60
CA LYS A 275 -0.05 -31.20 -29.89
C LYS A 275 1.01 -30.89 -30.95
N GLY A 276 1.75 -31.92 -31.38
CA GLY A 276 2.92 -31.73 -32.24
C GLY A 276 4.03 -30.96 -31.50
N SER A 277 4.57 -29.91 -32.13
CA SER A 277 5.59 -29.03 -31.54
C SER A 277 5.03 -27.92 -30.65
N GLU A 278 3.71 -27.71 -30.64
CA GLU A 278 3.06 -26.67 -29.85
C GLU A 278 2.63 -27.21 -28.48
N THR A 279 2.96 -26.47 -27.42
CA THR A 279 2.49 -26.76 -26.05
C THR A 279 1.64 -25.61 -25.57
N THR A 280 0.42 -25.89 -25.11
CA THR A 280 -0.44 -24.92 -24.43
C THR A 280 -0.28 -25.09 -22.93
N TYR A 281 0.06 -24.01 -22.24
CA TYR A 281 0.20 -23.93 -20.80
C TYR A 281 -1.10 -23.40 -20.19
N HIS A 282 -1.55 -24.06 -19.12
CA HIS A 282 -2.67 -23.61 -18.30
C HIS A 282 -2.12 -22.80 -17.12
N LEU A 283 -2.54 -21.54 -17.03
CA LEU A 283 -2.15 -20.59 -16.00
C LEU A 283 -3.40 -20.20 -15.19
N TYR A 284 -3.18 -19.86 -13.92
CA TYR A 284 -4.22 -19.29 -13.07
C TYR A 284 -3.91 -17.84 -12.79
N ILE A 285 -4.91 -16.98 -12.81
CA ILE A 285 -4.74 -15.58 -12.45
C ILE A 285 -5.92 -15.06 -11.63
N ARG A 286 -5.65 -14.20 -10.66
CA ARG A 286 -6.68 -13.45 -9.92
C ARG A 286 -6.33 -11.99 -9.82
N GLU A 287 -7.33 -11.15 -9.66
CA GLU A 287 -7.10 -9.78 -9.23
C GLU A 287 -6.57 -9.78 -7.78
N ARG A 288 -5.55 -8.96 -7.50
CA ARG A 288 -5.06 -8.75 -6.14
C ARG A 288 -6.22 -8.36 -5.22
N GLY A 289 -6.38 -9.06 -4.10
CA GLY A 289 -7.48 -8.85 -3.16
C GLY A 289 -8.72 -9.72 -3.42
N ARG A 290 -8.66 -10.60 -4.43
CA ARG A 290 -9.61 -11.70 -4.61
C ARG A 290 -8.96 -13.05 -4.30
N PHE A 291 -9.75 -14.03 -3.91
CA PHE A 291 -9.29 -15.40 -3.69
C PHE A 291 -9.38 -16.26 -4.96
N GLU A 292 -10.56 -16.26 -5.59
CA GLU A 292 -10.87 -17.06 -6.78
C GLU A 292 -9.97 -16.73 -7.97
N MET A 293 -9.57 -17.77 -8.70
CA MET A 293 -8.66 -17.67 -9.84
C MET A 293 -9.35 -18.04 -11.15
N GLU A 294 -9.03 -17.29 -12.19
CA GLU A 294 -9.43 -17.50 -13.56
C GLU A 294 -8.40 -18.31 -14.33
N SER A 295 -8.88 -19.21 -15.20
CA SER A 295 -8.02 -19.97 -16.10
C SER A 295 -7.67 -19.18 -17.35
N ILE A 296 -6.38 -19.15 -17.68
CA ILE A 296 -5.82 -18.60 -18.92
C ILE A 296 -4.96 -19.66 -19.61
N PHE A 297 -4.96 -19.66 -20.93
CA PHE A 297 -4.20 -20.61 -21.74
C PHE A 297 -3.26 -19.86 -22.68
N LEU A 298 -1.96 -20.15 -22.60
CA LEU A 298 -0.94 -19.56 -23.48
C LEU A 298 -0.18 -20.65 -24.23
N ARG A 299 0.03 -20.44 -25.53
CA ARG A 299 0.81 -21.35 -26.38
C ARG A 299 2.30 -21.07 -26.23
N SER A 300 3.14 -22.10 -26.39
CA SER A 300 4.60 -22.05 -26.25
C SER A 300 5.26 -21.03 -27.18
N GLY A 301 4.70 -20.83 -28.38
CA GLY A 301 5.14 -19.81 -29.33
C GLY A 301 4.74 -18.38 -28.96
N ASN A 302 3.86 -18.20 -27.97
CA ASN A 302 3.33 -16.90 -27.54
C ASN A 302 3.46 -16.70 -26.02
N LEU A 303 4.49 -17.28 -25.39
CA LEU A 303 4.83 -17.04 -23.98
C LEU A 303 5.60 -15.72 -23.83
N THR A 304 4.94 -14.61 -24.13
CA THR A 304 5.49 -13.26 -24.01
C THR A 304 4.71 -12.45 -22.95
N LEU A 305 5.32 -11.40 -22.42
CA LEU A 305 4.67 -10.50 -21.47
C LEU A 305 3.44 -9.84 -22.08
N GLY A 306 3.53 -9.40 -23.34
CA GLY A 306 2.39 -8.80 -24.05
C GLY A 306 1.25 -9.78 -24.29
N ALA A 307 1.56 -11.04 -24.62
CA ALA A 307 0.53 -12.08 -24.77
C ALA A 307 -0.14 -12.43 -23.44
N LEU A 308 0.62 -12.48 -22.34
CA LEU A 308 0.06 -12.67 -21.01
C LEU A 308 -0.88 -11.52 -20.65
N GLU A 309 -0.44 -10.27 -20.80
CA GLU A 309 -1.27 -9.08 -20.53
C GLU A 309 -2.55 -9.06 -21.38
N SER A 310 -2.43 -9.32 -22.68
CA SER A 310 -3.57 -9.39 -23.61
C SER A 310 -4.56 -10.51 -23.24
N ALA A 311 -4.05 -11.68 -22.84
CA ALA A 311 -4.91 -12.79 -22.41
C ALA A 311 -5.63 -12.48 -21.10
N VAL A 312 -4.97 -11.78 -20.16
CA VAL A 312 -5.58 -11.30 -18.92
C VAL A 312 -6.70 -10.30 -19.22
N LEU A 313 -6.42 -9.26 -20.00
CA LEU A 313 -7.43 -8.27 -20.38
C LEU A 313 -8.62 -8.92 -21.09
N THR A 314 -8.37 -9.78 -22.07
CA THR A 314 -9.41 -10.51 -22.80
C THR A 314 -10.28 -11.33 -21.85
N LYS A 315 -9.67 -12.09 -20.94
CA LYS A 315 -10.37 -12.94 -19.98
C LYS A 315 -11.22 -12.11 -19.02
N PHE A 316 -10.66 -11.09 -18.39
CA PHE A 316 -11.39 -10.29 -17.41
C PHE A 316 -12.49 -9.42 -18.05
N ASN A 317 -12.26 -8.90 -19.26
CA ASN A 317 -13.31 -8.20 -20.02
C ASN A 317 -14.46 -9.14 -20.40
N SER A 318 -14.16 -10.39 -20.79
CA SER A 318 -15.20 -11.39 -21.12
C SER A 318 -16.13 -11.70 -19.94
N LEU A 319 -15.61 -11.57 -18.72
CA LEU A 319 -16.33 -11.79 -17.47
C LEU A 319 -17.09 -10.53 -17.01
N LYS A 320 -16.97 -9.40 -17.72
CA LYS A 320 -17.45 -8.09 -17.27
C LYS A 320 -16.93 -7.75 -15.88
N HIS A 321 -15.64 -8.04 -15.66
CA HIS A 321 -15.03 -7.93 -14.35
C HIS A 321 -15.04 -6.49 -13.83
N VAL A 322 -15.41 -6.33 -12.56
CA VAL A 322 -15.37 -5.05 -11.85
C VAL A 322 -14.19 -5.09 -10.86
N PRO A 323 -13.17 -4.23 -11.03
CA PRO A 323 -12.05 -4.17 -10.09
C PRO A 323 -12.51 -3.89 -8.67
N ILE A 324 -11.81 -4.47 -7.69
CA ILE A 324 -12.15 -4.34 -6.25
C ILE A 324 -12.21 -2.89 -5.78
N TRP A 325 -11.39 -2.01 -6.37
CA TRP A 325 -11.30 -0.61 -6.00
C TRP A 325 -12.38 0.26 -6.63
N LYS A 326 -13.15 -0.26 -7.61
CA LYS A 326 -14.05 0.58 -8.42
C LYS A 326 -15.15 1.23 -7.58
N GLN A 327 -15.69 0.53 -6.59
CA GLN A 327 -16.72 1.09 -5.70
C GLN A 327 -16.14 2.03 -4.63
N GLU A 328 -14.90 1.80 -4.22
CA GLU A 328 -14.22 2.53 -3.15
C GLU A 328 -13.61 3.84 -3.63
N ARG A 329 -13.11 3.88 -4.88
CA ARG A 329 -12.52 5.11 -5.42
C ARG A 329 -13.57 6.22 -5.62
N PRO A 330 -13.20 7.49 -5.35
CA PRO A 330 -13.97 8.65 -5.78
C PRO A 330 -14.23 8.62 -7.28
N GLU A 331 -15.38 9.15 -7.70
CA GLU A 331 -15.81 9.19 -9.10
C GLU A 331 -14.77 9.86 -10.01
N SER A 332 -14.08 10.89 -9.51
CA SER A 332 -13.04 11.64 -10.22
C SER A 332 -11.84 10.81 -10.67
N ILE A 333 -11.57 9.66 -10.05
CA ILE A 333 -10.43 8.78 -10.35
C ILE A 333 -10.82 7.30 -10.53
N ARG A 334 -12.12 7.03 -10.66
CA ARG A 334 -12.65 5.69 -10.89
C ARG A 334 -12.35 5.18 -12.31
N GLY A 335 -12.17 6.09 -13.26
CA GLY A 335 -11.98 5.73 -14.66
C GLY A 335 -13.26 5.14 -15.28
N GLY A 336 -13.14 4.68 -16.54
CA GLY A 336 -14.23 4.06 -17.28
C GLY A 336 -14.40 2.57 -16.97
N ASP A 337 -14.91 1.83 -17.96
CA ASP A 337 -15.05 0.37 -17.89
C ASP A 337 -13.83 -0.38 -18.41
N ASP A 338 -12.87 0.33 -19.02
CA ASP A 338 -11.66 -0.26 -19.56
C ASP A 338 -10.71 -0.68 -18.44
N LEU A 339 -10.31 -1.95 -18.46
CA LEU A 339 -9.29 -2.48 -17.55
C LEU A 339 -7.90 -2.08 -18.05
N LYS A 340 -7.10 -1.50 -17.16
CA LYS A 340 -5.68 -1.25 -17.38
C LYS A 340 -4.84 -2.11 -16.45
N VAL A 341 -3.99 -2.98 -17.01
CA VAL A 341 -3.04 -3.78 -16.22
C VAL A 341 -1.89 -2.89 -15.76
N TYR A 342 -1.69 -2.80 -14.45
CA TYR A 342 -0.51 -2.15 -13.88
C TYR A 342 0.64 -3.15 -13.73
N ARG A 343 0.35 -4.32 -13.13
CA ARG A 343 1.34 -5.40 -12.89
C ARG A 343 0.70 -6.77 -12.93
N ILE A 344 1.48 -7.75 -13.37
CA ILE A 344 1.22 -9.18 -13.22
C ILE A 344 2.45 -9.80 -12.56
N TYR A 345 2.25 -10.56 -11.48
CA TYR A 345 3.33 -11.17 -10.69
C TYR A 345 2.90 -12.51 -10.10
N PRO A 346 3.83 -13.44 -9.81
CA PRO A 346 3.50 -14.71 -9.16
C PRO A 346 2.82 -14.54 -7.80
N VAL A 347 1.83 -15.40 -7.51
CA VAL A 347 1.19 -15.48 -6.18
C VAL A 347 2.25 -15.80 -5.11
N GLY A 348 2.09 -15.23 -3.92
CA GLY A 348 2.97 -15.45 -2.77
C GLY A 348 4.04 -14.38 -2.57
N MET A 349 4.10 -13.37 -3.43
CA MET A 349 4.96 -12.20 -3.22
C MET A 349 4.39 -11.25 -2.17
N THR A 350 5.27 -10.59 -1.42
CA THR A 350 4.92 -9.46 -0.57
C THR A 350 4.47 -8.27 -1.41
N GLN A 351 3.76 -7.31 -0.82
CA GLN A 351 3.32 -6.12 -1.54
C GLN A 351 4.49 -5.23 -1.94
N ARG A 352 5.56 -5.18 -1.13
CA ARG A 352 6.83 -4.54 -1.50
C ARG A 352 7.38 -5.13 -2.79
N GLN A 353 7.41 -6.46 -2.88
CA GLN A 353 7.90 -7.15 -4.06
C GLN A 353 7.02 -6.88 -5.28
N ALA A 354 5.72 -7.09 -5.16
CA ALA A 354 4.77 -6.90 -6.24
C ALA A 354 4.79 -5.47 -6.81
N LEU A 355 4.81 -4.47 -5.93
CA LEU A 355 4.73 -3.06 -6.33
C LEU A 355 6.06 -2.49 -6.78
N TYR A 356 7.19 -2.82 -6.13
CA TYR A 356 8.41 -2.03 -6.28
C TYR A 356 9.65 -2.83 -6.71
N THR A 357 9.79 -4.12 -6.39
CA THR A 357 11.06 -4.83 -6.65
C THR A 357 10.98 -5.93 -7.71
N PHE A 358 9.86 -6.62 -7.85
CA PHE A 358 9.70 -7.71 -8.82
C PHE A 358 9.23 -7.20 -10.18
N ARG A 359 9.96 -7.58 -11.23
CA ARG A 359 9.53 -7.50 -12.63
C ARG A 359 10.11 -8.69 -13.39
N PHE A 360 9.35 -9.24 -14.32
CA PHE A 360 9.92 -10.13 -15.32
C PHE A 360 10.92 -9.36 -16.17
N LYS A 361 12.17 -9.85 -16.25
CA LYS A 361 13.24 -9.24 -17.07
C LYS A 361 13.11 -9.62 -18.55
N GLY A 362 11.91 -9.46 -19.10
CA GLY A 362 11.55 -9.84 -20.48
C GLY A 362 10.93 -11.23 -20.63
N ASP A 363 10.56 -11.55 -21.87
CA ASP A 363 9.79 -12.75 -22.23
C ASP A 363 10.48 -14.06 -21.84
N ALA A 364 11.81 -14.14 -21.96
CA ALA A 364 12.57 -15.32 -21.58
C ALA A 364 12.42 -15.66 -20.09
N ASN A 365 12.32 -14.65 -19.23
CA ASN A 365 12.14 -14.85 -17.79
C ASN A 365 10.72 -15.32 -17.45
N LEU A 366 9.70 -14.79 -18.13
CA LEU A 366 8.32 -15.30 -18.03
C LEU A 366 8.25 -16.76 -18.50
N LYS A 367 8.81 -17.06 -19.68
CA LYS A 367 8.82 -18.40 -20.25
C LYS A 367 9.46 -19.40 -19.30
N SER A 368 10.66 -19.09 -18.79
CA SER A 368 11.35 -19.93 -17.81
C SER A 368 10.53 -20.16 -16.54
N HIS A 369 9.84 -19.12 -16.05
CA HIS A 369 8.96 -19.25 -14.88
C HIS A 369 7.78 -20.17 -15.16
N VAL A 370 7.06 -19.99 -16.27
CA VAL A 370 5.91 -20.83 -16.66
C VAL A 370 6.32 -22.29 -16.90
N GLU A 371 7.47 -22.51 -17.53
CA GLU A 371 7.99 -23.86 -17.81
C GLU A 371 8.43 -24.59 -16.54
N SER A 372 8.98 -23.86 -15.56
CA SER A 372 9.47 -24.43 -14.30
C SER A 372 8.38 -24.60 -13.23
N ASN A 373 7.23 -23.94 -13.39
CA ASN A 373 6.14 -23.94 -12.41
C ASN A 373 4.84 -24.45 -13.07
N PRO A 374 4.52 -25.76 -12.93
CA PRO A 374 3.27 -26.32 -13.43
C PRO A 374 2.07 -25.55 -12.85
N CYS A 375 1.14 -25.14 -13.72
CA CYS A 375 -0.03 -24.37 -13.33
C CYS A 375 0.34 -23.06 -12.63
N ALA A 376 1.34 -22.34 -13.16
CA ALA A 376 1.80 -21.08 -12.57
C ALA A 376 0.63 -20.15 -12.26
N LYS A 377 0.64 -19.61 -11.04
CA LYS A 377 -0.42 -18.78 -10.46
C LYS A 377 0.07 -17.35 -10.37
N PHE A 378 -0.74 -16.42 -10.87
CA PHE A 378 -0.42 -15.00 -10.90
C PHE A 378 -1.49 -14.16 -10.18
N GLU A 379 -1.07 -13.01 -9.69
CA GLU A 379 -1.95 -11.90 -9.35
C GLU A 379 -1.79 -10.77 -10.36
N VAL A 380 -2.89 -10.13 -10.70
CA VAL A 380 -2.93 -8.90 -11.50
C VAL A 380 -3.39 -7.72 -10.65
N ILE A 381 -2.76 -6.57 -10.84
CA ILE A 381 -3.21 -5.28 -10.32
C ILE A 381 -3.77 -4.48 -11.50
N PHE A 382 -5.05 -4.13 -11.41
CA PHE A 382 -5.68 -3.15 -12.30
C PHE A 382 -5.62 -1.76 -11.67
N VAL A 383 -5.53 -0.70 -12.48
CA VAL A 383 -5.48 0.70 -12.01
C VAL A 383 -6.39 1.63 -12.80
#